data_AF-A0A661HU75-F1
#
_entry.id   AF-A0A661HU75-F1
#
_cell.length_a   1.000
_cell.length_b   1.000
_cell.length_c   1.000
_cell.angle_alpha   90.00
_cell.angle_beta   90.00
_cell.angle_gamma   90.00
#
_symmetry.space_group_name_H-M   'P 1'
#
loop_
_entity.id
_entity.type
_entity.pdbx_description
1 polymer ?
#
loop_
_entity_poly.entity_id
_entity_poly.type
_entity_poly.pdbx_seq_one_letter_code
_entity_poly.pdbx_strand_id
1 'polypeptide(L)'
;MKAKTKRDRANVESLRDTFSPLLLKAISIMEDTSWQINSDLLDDIEIYHKRLKSQAKEETKELDKEKRKRYKNLKNIKIKLQGQKELLEEMGLSTEKIDEALHKRYQEQKTAKIAHQEILTEIGKIKSEINIDKITIDKAKKYAQYSEIYFVWQVDFRGRTYPAQPLLNPQGDDLAKSMLRFAIKKPLGKNGEKWFKIHGANLYGEDKISFDDRVRWVNEHRDDILGIFDSSERFESQFLQNADKPYGFLAFAYEYREFIRDPDSFRSALPIAMDGSNNGFQHITALLRDKKGALRVNVLPSKDQKTPNDIYKDVATKTRKLIDNDSEYIITKDKKVVQIDEKYIDEIYEYITRDLTKKNVMTEVYGASSNSKLDQIKTYIEGKLGDILQWDDETIDGISIYLRDRIEEAMEQELSSSAVYKKWMKAIAKEATSQNRELRWKTPIIGLEVIQEEFGTKQDKISTKYNGKKNSMQIRIPTDKMSEKKQSKGIAPNFIHSLDATHLFLTVLKSCKNGIDSFATIHDSFGTHACDIDILLKATKDTFVQMYGVDILASLKRDIEQEYSVLLKDIEYQDSVESFDIESVRDSLYIFS
;
A
#
# COMPACT_ATOMS: atom_id res chain seq x y z
N MET A 1 5.26 14.27 -16.62
CA MET A 1 4.18 13.50 -15.97
C MET A 1 3.81 12.28 -16.81
N LYS A 2 3.31 11.20 -16.18
CA LYS A 2 2.84 9.98 -16.86
C LYS A 2 1.46 10.21 -17.48
N ALA A 3 1.34 9.99 -18.79
CA ALA A 3 0.09 10.11 -19.53
C ALA A 3 -0.36 8.76 -20.09
N LYS A 4 -1.56 8.30 -19.72
CA LYS A 4 -2.10 7.00 -20.14
C LYS A 4 -3.05 7.14 -21.33
N THR A 5 -3.73 8.28 -21.46
CA THR A 5 -4.69 8.55 -22.54
C THR A 5 -4.21 9.68 -23.46
N LYS A 6 -4.84 9.84 -24.63
CA LYS A 6 -4.61 11.01 -25.50
C LYS A 6 -4.92 12.33 -24.78
N ARG A 7 -5.94 12.32 -23.93
CA ARG A 7 -6.36 13.49 -23.14
C ARG A 7 -5.37 13.80 -22.03
N ASP A 8 -4.86 12.78 -21.33
CA ASP A 8 -3.77 12.96 -20.36
C ASP A 8 -2.56 13.61 -21.04
N ARG A 9 -2.21 13.20 -22.27
CA ARG A 9 -1.10 13.82 -23.01
C ARG A 9 -1.37 15.29 -23.30
N ALA A 10 -2.57 15.63 -23.76
CA ALA A 10 -2.97 17.01 -23.96
C ALA A 10 -2.91 17.84 -22.67
N ASN A 11 -3.32 17.27 -21.53
CA ASN A 11 -3.20 17.93 -20.22
C ASN A 11 -1.74 18.12 -19.80
N VAL A 12 -0.88 17.13 -20.04
CA VAL A 12 0.55 17.27 -19.74
C VAL A 12 1.20 18.31 -20.66
N GLU A 13 0.78 18.37 -21.93
CA GLU A 13 1.23 19.40 -22.87
C GLU A 13 0.76 20.80 -22.44
N SER A 14 -0.48 20.95 -21.96
CA SER A 14 -0.98 22.25 -21.47
C SER A 14 -0.29 22.71 -20.19
N LEU A 15 0.20 21.78 -19.37
CA LEU A 15 0.96 22.08 -18.15
C LEU A 15 2.46 22.30 -18.39
N ARG A 16 2.95 22.11 -19.62
CA ARG A 16 4.39 22.16 -19.93
C ARG A 16 5.06 23.44 -19.44
N ASP A 17 4.41 24.57 -19.67
CA ASP A 17 4.95 25.89 -19.35
C ASP A 17 4.52 26.39 -17.96
N THR A 18 3.71 25.61 -17.24
CA THR A 18 3.20 25.96 -15.90
C THR A 18 3.84 25.13 -14.77
N PHE A 19 4.73 24.19 -15.09
CA PHE A 19 5.42 23.41 -14.06
C PHE A 19 6.25 24.31 -13.15
N SER A 20 6.05 24.11 -11.85
CA SER A 20 6.82 24.79 -10.83
C SER A 20 8.33 24.50 -10.95
N PRO A 21 9.19 25.54 -10.96
CA PRO A 21 10.64 25.34 -10.93
C PRO A 21 11.10 24.52 -9.71
N LEU A 22 10.39 24.63 -8.58
CA LEU A 22 10.70 23.85 -7.37
C LEU A 22 10.42 22.36 -7.58
N LEU A 23 9.33 22.01 -8.26
CA LEU A 23 9.01 20.63 -8.61
C LEU A 23 10.10 20.03 -9.49
N LEU A 24 10.48 20.73 -10.56
CA LEU A 24 11.51 20.26 -11.48
C LEU A 24 12.85 20.09 -10.78
N LYS A 25 13.24 21.05 -9.93
CA LYS A 25 14.46 20.96 -9.13
C LYS A 25 14.46 19.77 -8.18
N ALA A 26 13.34 19.49 -7.51
CA ALA A 26 13.24 18.35 -6.61
C ALA A 26 13.40 17.02 -7.37
N ILE A 27 12.78 16.91 -8.54
CA ILE A 27 12.92 15.73 -9.41
C ILE A 27 14.37 15.58 -9.88
N SER A 28 15.03 16.66 -10.33
CA SER A 28 16.43 16.61 -10.74
C SER A 28 17.34 16.13 -9.60
N ILE A 29 17.14 16.60 -8.38
CA ILE A 29 17.91 16.13 -7.21
C ILE A 29 17.72 14.62 -6.97
N MET A 30 16.50 14.11 -7.15
CA MET A 30 16.22 12.67 -7.05
C MET A 30 16.84 11.87 -8.21
N GLU A 31 16.89 12.44 -9.42
CA GLU A 31 17.54 11.84 -10.59
C GLU A 31 19.06 11.82 -10.46
N ASP A 32 19.65 12.81 -9.79
CA ASP A 32 21.10 12.93 -9.54
C ASP A 32 21.61 11.95 -8.47
N THR A 33 20.73 11.22 -7.78
CA THR A 33 21.15 10.19 -6.83
C THR A 33 21.83 9.04 -7.58
N SER A 34 23.13 8.86 -7.35
CA SER A 34 23.93 7.78 -7.93
C SER A 34 23.72 6.45 -7.19
N TRP A 35 23.36 5.40 -7.92
CA TRP A 35 23.15 4.05 -7.39
C TRP A 35 24.18 3.07 -7.92
N GLN A 36 24.36 1.95 -7.24
CA GLN A 36 25.18 0.83 -7.67
C GLN A 36 24.46 -0.49 -7.38
N ILE A 37 24.71 -1.50 -8.21
CA ILE A 37 24.26 -2.86 -7.91
C ILE A 37 25.02 -3.39 -6.70
N ASN A 38 24.30 -3.97 -5.75
CA ASN A 38 24.88 -4.64 -4.59
C ASN A 38 25.40 -6.02 -4.99
N SER A 39 26.57 -6.05 -5.62
CA SER A 39 27.16 -7.28 -6.17
C SER A 39 27.48 -8.33 -5.11
N ASP A 40 27.64 -7.92 -3.85
CA ASP A 40 27.94 -8.82 -2.72
C ASP A 40 26.80 -9.83 -2.48
N LEU A 41 25.58 -9.52 -2.91
CA LEU A 41 24.40 -10.37 -2.76
C LEU A 41 24.09 -11.25 -3.97
N LEU A 42 24.66 -10.94 -5.14
CA LEU A 42 24.22 -11.54 -6.41
C LEU A 42 24.31 -13.07 -6.39
N ASP A 43 25.44 -13.59 -5.93
CA ASP A 43 25.68 -15.04 -5.91
C ASP A 43 24.73 -15.76 -4.93
N ASP A 44 24.54 -15.21 -3.72
CA ASP A 44 23.64 -15.77 -2.71
C ASP A 44 22.19 -15.79 -3.20
N ILE A 45 21.74 -14.69 -3.80
CA ILE A 45 20.38 -14.54 -4.34
C ILE A 45 20.16 -15.49 -5.53
N GLU A 46 21.16 -15.68 -6.39
CA GLU A 46 21.06 -16.61 -7.51
C GLU A 46 20.93 -18.06 -7.07
N ILE A 47 21.73 -18.47 -6.09
CA ILE A 47 21.69 -19.82 -5.53
C ILE A 47 20.30 -20.05 -4.92
N TYR A 48 19.83 -19.10 -4.10
CA TYR A 48 18.51 -19.16 -3.49
C TYR A 48 17.38 -19.19 -4.53
N HIS A 49 17.44 -18.34 -5.54
CA HIS A 49 16.44 -18.31 -6.61
C HIS A 49 16.38 -19.64 -7.42
N LYS A 50 17.53 -20.29 -7.68
CA LYS A 50 17.56 -21.62 -8.33
C LYS A 50 16.83 -22.67 -7.48
N ARG A 51 16.95 -22.59 -6.15
CA ARG A 51 16.23 -23.47 -5.21
C ARG A 51 14.73 -23.18 -5.22
N LEU A 52 14.33 -21.92 -5.06
CA LEU A 52 12.92 -21.50 -5.14
C LEU A 52 12.26 -21.94 -6.44
N LYS A 53 12.96 -21.79 -7.57
CA LYS A 53 12.49 -22.26 -8.88
C LYS A 53 12.29 -23.77 -8.92
N SER A 54 13.14 -24.54 -8.25
CA SER A 54 13.04 -26.00 -8.18
C SER A 54 11.84 -26.43 -7.33
N GLN A 55 11.66 -25.81 -6.17
CA GLN A 55 10.50 -26.00 -5.29
C GLN A 55 9.19 -25.64 -6.00
N ALA A 56 9.13 -24.45 -6.62
CA ALA A 56 7.97 -24.01 -7.41
C ALA A 56 7.64 -24.96 -8.56
N LYS A 57 8.64 -25.62 -9.17
CA LYS A 57 8.42 -26.61 -10.23
C LYS A 57 7.75 -27.87 -9.69
N GLU A 58 8.12 -28.31 -8.48
CA GLU A 58 7.51 -29.47 -7.82
C GLU A 58 6.08 -29.16 -7.38
N GLU A 59 5.87 -28.00 -6.73
CA GLU A 59 4.56 -27.52 -6.31
C GLU A 59 3.60 -27.37 -7.50
N THR A 60 4.03 -26.69 -8.57
CA THR A 60 3.19 -26.51 -9.77
C THR A 60 2.90 -27.83 -10.48
N LYS A 61 3.74 -28.86 -10.34
CA LYS A 61 3.48 -30.20 -10.88
C LYS A 61 2.35 -30.90 -10.14
N GLU A 62 2.29 -30.77 -8.81
CA GLU A 62 1.18 -31.31 -8.01
C GLU A 62 -0.13 -30.54 -8.29
N LEU A 63 -0.09 -29.21 -8.32
CA LEU A 63 -1.23 -28.38 -8.70
C LEU A 63 -1.71 -28.68 -10.13
N ASP A 64 -0.81 -28.99 -11.08
CA ASP A 64 -1.20 -29.38 -12.43
C ASP A 64 -1.96 -30.70 -12.49
N LYS A 65 -1.66 -31.67 -11.60
CA LYS A 65 -2.45 -32.92 -11.48
C LYS A 65 -3.85 -32.61 -10.98
N GLU A 66 -3.96 -31.79 -9.95
CA GLU A 66 -5.25 -31.40 -9.40
C GLU A 66 -6.06 -30.56 -10.40
N LYS A 67 -5.41 -29.65 -11.14
CA LYS A 67 -6.03 -28.88 -12.22
C LYS A 67 -6.69 -29.79 -13.25
N ARG A 68 -6.02 -30.89 -13.64
CA ARG A 68 -6.59 -31.89 -14.56
C ARG A 68 -7.81 -32.59 -13.95
N LYS A 69 -7.79 -32.91 -12.65
CA LYS A 69 -8.91 -33.49 -11.92
C LYS A 69 -10.11 -32.53 -11.88
N ARG A 70 -9.90 -31.27 -11.46
CA ARG A 70 -10.94 -30.22 -11.41
C ARG A 70 -11.53 -29.95 -12.81
N TYR A 71 -10.69 -29.90 -13.84
CA TYR A 71 -11.14 -29.74 -15.24
C TYR A 71 -12.01 -30.91 -15.73
N LYS A 72 -11.61 -32.16 -15.45
CA LYS A 72 -12.41 -33.35 -15.77
C LYS A 72 -13.76 -33.31 -15.06
N ASN A 73 -13.79 -32.95 -13.78
CA ASN A 73 -15.04 -32.79 -13.03
C ASN A 73 -15.96 -31.73 -13.67
N LEU A 74 -15.43 -30.54 -13.95
CA LEU A 74 -16.17 -29.46 -14.59
C LEU A 74 -16.72 -29.88 -15.98
N LYS A 75 -15.93 -30.62 -16.76
CA LYS A 75 -16.38 -31.15 -18.06
C LYS A 75 -17.53 -32.15 -17.87
N ASN A 76 -17.44 -33.04 -16.90
CA ASN A 76 -18.49 -34.02 -16.61
C ASN A 76 -19.80 -33.33 -16.15
N ILE A 77 -19.71 -32.32 -15.28
CA ILE A 77 -20.86 -31.53 -14.86
C ILE A 77 -21.50 -30.82 -16.05
N LYS A 78 -20.69 -30.22 -16.95
CA LYS A 78 -21.17 -29.60 -18.19
C LYS A 78 -21.93 -30.58 -19.08
N ILE A 79 -21.41 -31.79 -19.27
CA ILE A 79 -22.06 -32.83 -20.08
C ILE A 79 -23.39 -33.24 -19.44
N LYS A 80 -23.42 -33.49 -18.13
CA LYS A 80 -24.66 -33.84 -17.40
C LYS A 80 -25.71 -32.74 -17.48
N LEU A 81 -25.30 -31.48 -17.27
CA LEU A 81 -26.17 -30.31 -17.36
C LEU A 81 -26.79 -30.20 -18.77
N GLN A 82 -25.98 -30.34 -19.81
CA GLN A 82 -26.43 -30.28 -21.20
C GLN A 82 -27.44 -31.39 -21.51
N GLY A 83 -27.14 -32.65 -21.17
CA GLY A 83 -28.04 -33.77 -21.43
C GLY A 83 -29.37 -33.68 -20.67
N GLN A 84 -29.38 -33.16 -19.43
CA GLN A 84 -30.64 -32.95 -18.70
C GLN A 84 -31.43 -31.77 -19.29
N LYS A 85 -30.75 -30.73 -19.75
CA LYS A 85 -31.40 -29.61 -20.43
C LYS A 85 -32.11 -30.09 -21.70
N GLU A 86 -31.42 -30.86 -22.55
CA GLU A 86 -31.98 -31.45 -23.77
C GLU A 86 -33.21 -32.31 -23.47
N LEU A 87 -33.15 -33.18 -22.44
CA LEU A 87 -34.28 -34.01 -22.03
C LEU A 87 -35.50 -33.17 -21.58
N LEU A 88 -35.27 -32.12 -20.79
CA LEU A 88 -36.36 -31.26 -20.32
C LEU A 88 -36.98 -30.42 -21.45
N GLU A 89 -36.17 -30.03 -22.44
CA GLU A 89 -36.64 -29.39 -23.67
C GLU A 89 -37.50 -30.35 -24.52
N GLU A 90 -37.08 -31.61 -24.68
CA GLU A 90 -37.84 -32.65 -25.38
C GLU A 90 -39.18 -32.99 -24.69
N MET A 91 -39.23 -32.90 -23.37
CA MET A 91 -40.45 -33.06 -22.57
C MET A 91 -41.43 -31.86 -22.69
N GLY A 92 -41.08 -30.81 -23.44
CA GLY A 92 -41.94 -29.67 -23.71
C GLY A 92 -42.15 -28.73 -22.51
N LEU A 93 -41.24 -28.73 -21.53
CA LEU A 93 -41.31 -27.80 -20.39
C LEU A 93 -41.04 -26.36 -20.84
N SER A 94 -41.69 -25.41 -20.17
CA SER A 94 -41.35 -23.98 -20.32
C SER A 94 -39.96 -23.69 -19.77
N THR A 95 -39.29 -22.69 -20.34
CA THR A 95 -37.93 -22.29 -19.96
C THR A 95 -37.78 -22.04 -18.44
N GLU A 96 -38.76 -21.41 -17.81
CA GLU A 96 -38.76 -21.16 -16.35
C GLU A 96 -38.70 -22.46 -15.54
N LYS A 97 -39.49 -23.47 -15.91
CA LYS A 97 -39.49 -24.77 -15.22
C LYS A 97 -38.19 -25.55 -15.45
N ILE A 98 -37.57 -25.38 -16.62
CA ILE A 98 -36.26 -25.96 -16.92
C ILE A 98 -35.19 -25.32 -16.03
N ASP A 99 -35.19 -23.99 -15.92
CA ASP A 99 -34.22 -23.27 -15.11
C ASP A 99 -34.37 -23.59 -13.61
N GLU A 100 -35.60 -23.72 -13.10
CA GLU A 100 -35.87 -24.21 -11.75
C GLU A 100 -35.33 -25.63 -11.52
N ALA A 101 -35.60 -26.56 -12.44
CA ALA A 101 -35.13 -27.94 -12.34
C ALA A 101 -33.60 -28.07 -12.44
N LEU A 102 -32.94 -27.15 -13.15
CA LEU A 102 -31.49 -27.13 -13.34
C LEU A 102 -30.76 -26.25 -12.32
N HIS A 103 -31.46 -25.50 -11.47
CA HIS A 103 -30.85 -24.53 -10.55
C HIS A 103 -29.68 -25.13 -9.75
N LYS A 104 -29.90 -26.29 -9.13
CA LYS A 104 -28.86 -26.99 -8.36
C LYS A 104 -27.63 -27.32 -9.21
N ARG A 105 -27.82 -27.80 -10.44
CA ARG A 105 -26.71 -28.12 -11.35
C ARG A 105 -26.00 -26.88 -11.88
N TYR A 106 -26.71 -25.76 -12.06
CA TYR A 106 -26.07 -24.48 -12.35
C TYR A 106 -25.16 -24.04 -11.19
N GLN A 107 -25.58 -24.21 -9.94
CA GLN A 107 -24.71 -23.95 -8.79
C GLN A 107 -23.51 -24.89 -8.75
N GLU A 108 -23.71 -26.21 -8.94
CA GLU A 108 -22.61 -27.19 -9.01
C GLU A 108 -21.59 -26.82 -10.11
N GLN A 109 -22.07 -26.42 -11.29
CA GLN A 109 -21.22 -25.97 -12.38
C GLN A 109 -20.45 -24.69 -12.02
N LYS A 110 -21.12 -23.72 -11.38
CA LYS A 110 -20.53 -22.46 -10.94
C LYS A 110 -19.41 -22.72 -9.93
N THR A 111 -19.67 -23.52 -8.90
CA THR A 111 -18.67 -23.91 -7.88
C THR A 111 -17.48 -24.63 -8.51
N ALA A 112 -17.72 -25.63 -9.38
CA ALA A 112 -16.65 -26.34 -10.07
C ALA A 112 -15.82 -25.43 -10.99
N LYS A 113 -16.44 -24.40 -11.58
CA LYS A 113 -15.76 -23.39 -12.40
C LYS A 113 -14.89 -22.47 -11.55
N ILE A 114 -15.38 -22.03 -10.40
CA ILE A 114 -14.63 -21.20 -9.44
C ILE A 114 -13.41 -21.98 -8.94
N ALA A 115 -13.60 -23.20 -8.43
CA ALA A 115 -12.51 -24.05 -7.98
C ALA A 115 -11.46 -24.32 -9.09
N HIS A 116 -11.88 -24.48 -10.34
CA HIS A 116 -10.93 -24.62 -11.45
C HIS A 116 -10.17 -23.31 -11.75
N GLN A 117 -10.81 -22.16 -11.58
CA GLN A 117 -10.19 -20.85 -11.79
C GLN A 117 -9.20 -20.50 -10.68
N GLU A 118 -9.48 -20.89 -9.44
CA GLU A 118 -8.58 -20.71 -8.29
C GLU A 118 -7.24 -21.39 -8.52
N ILE A 119 -7.24 -22.68 -8.87
CA ILE A 119 -6.00 -23.43 -9.11
C ILE A 119 -5.20 -22.90 -10.30
N LEU A 120 -5.89 -22.38 -11.33
CA LEU A 120 -5.22 -21.70 -12.45
C LEU A 120 -4.54 -20.40 -12.00
N THR A 121 -5.20 -19.67 -11.10
CA THR A 121 -4.70 -18.41 -10.56
C THR A 121 -3.49 -18.66 -9.67
N GLU A 122 -3.54 -19.69 -8.82
CA GLU A 122 -2.44 -20.12 -7.95
C GLU A 122 -1.19 -20.54 -8.74
N ILE A 123 -1.34 -21.43 -9.72
CA ILE A 123 -0.25 -21.81 -10.63
C ILE A 123 0.32 -20.57 -11.35
N GLY A 124 -0.56 -19.65 -11.75
CA GLY A 124 -0.18 -18.40 -12.40
C GLY A 124 0.66 -17.49 -11.49
N LYS A 125 0.28 -17.35 -10.22
CA LYS A 125 1.00 -16.56 -9.21
C LYS A 125 2.42 -17.10 -9.00
N ILE A 126 2.55 -18.39 -8.66
CA ILE A 126 3.86 -19.04 -8.42
C ILE A 126 4.80 -18.84 -9.61
N LYS A 127 4.30 -19.08 -10.84
CA LYS A 127 5.10 -18.88 -12.06
C LYS A 127 5.47 -17.43 -12.30
N SER A 128 4.55 -16.50 -12.03
CA SER A 128 4.78 -15.07 -12.20
C SER A 128 5.84 -14.56 -11.23
N GLU A 129 5.79 -14.95 -9.95
CA GLU A 129 6.74 -14.56 -8.91
C GLU A 129 8.16 -14.99 -9.29
N ILE A 130 8.38 -16.28 -9.56
CA ILE A 130 9.68 -16.79 -10.01
C ILE A 130 10.17 -16.09 -11.28
N ASN A 131 9.29 -15.77 -12.22
CA ASN A 131 9.70 -15.10 -13.44
C ASN A 131 10.06 -13.62 -13.22
N ILE A 132 9.34 -12.93 -12.33
CA ILE A 132 9.63 -11.54 -11.96
C ILE A 132 11.00 -11.45 -11.28
N ASP A 133 11.25 -12.30 -10.28
CA ASP A 133 12.54 -12.37 -9.57
C ASP A 133 13.69 -12.61 -10.55
N LYS A 134 13.51 -13.57 -11.46
CA LYS A 134 14.50 -13.85 -12.50
C LYS A 134 14.82 -12.62 -13.34
N ILE A 135 13.81 -11.88 -13.79
CA ILE A 135 14.02 -10.67 -14.60
C ILE A 135 14.74 -9.58 -13.78
N THR A 136 14.42 -9.44 -12.49
CA THR A 136 15.11 -8.51 -11.58
C THR A 136 16.58 -8.89 -11.42
N ILE A 137 16.88 -10.16 -11.16
CA ILE A 137 18.25 -10.69 -11.01
C ILE A 137 19.03 -10.53 -12.31
N ASP A 138 18.47 -10.93 -13.46
CA ASP A 138 19.14 -10.83 -14.76
C ASP A 138 19.48 -9.37 -15.11
N LYS A 139 18.61 -8.41 -14.74
CA LYS A 139 18.90 -6.97 -14.86
C LYS A 139 20.04 -6.55 -13.94
N ALA A 140 20.00 -6.96 -12.67
CA ALA A 140 21.03 -6.59 -11.70
C ALA A 140 22.42 -7.05 -12.17
N LYS A 141 22.53 -8.31 -12.64
CA LYS A 141 23.76 -8.83 -13.27
C LYS A 141 24.25 -7.98 -14.43
N LYS A 142 23.34 -7.63 -15.35
CA LYS A 142 23.68 -6.82 -16.52
C LYS A 142 24.27 -5.47 -16.12
N TYR A 143 23.75 -4.87 -15.05
CA TYR A 143 24.17 -3.56 -14.57
C TYR A 143 25.33 -3.60 -13.55
N ALA A 144 25.69 -4.77 -13.03
CA ALA A 144 26.76 -4.94 -12.03
C ALA A 144 28.14 -4.49 -12.51
N GLN A 145 28.35 -4.41 -13.82
CA GLN A 145 29.59 -3.90 -14.41
C GLN A 145 29.76 -2.37 -14.32
N TYR A 146 28.69 -1.62 -14.05
CA TYR A 146 28.74 -0.16 -13.98
C TYR A 146 29.01 0.27 -12.54
N SER A 147 29.97 1.20 -12.37
CA SER A 147 30.27 1.79 -11.06
C SER A 147 29.10 2.60 -10.52
N GLU A 148 28.32 3.21 -11.41
CA GLU A 148 27.17 4.06 -11.12
C GLU A 148 26.05 3.82 -12.13
N ILE A 149 24.82 3.83 -11.65
CA ILE A 149 23.58 3.84 -12.44
C ILE A 149 22.64 4.89 -11.86
N TYR A 150 21.75 5.41 -12.71
CA TYR A 150 20.80 6.46 -12.36
C TYR A 150 19.40 6.06 -12.79
N PHE A 151 18.38 6.59 -12.12
CA PHE A 151 16.98 6.32 -12.43
C PHE A 151 16.29 7.58 -12.93
N VAL A 152 15.64 7.48 -14.09
CA VAL A 152 14.73 8.51 -14.58
C VAL A 152 13.42 8.42 -13.82
N TRP A 153 12.93 9.56 -13.32
CA TRP A 153 11.73 9.63 -12.52
C TRP A 153 10.54 10.21 -13.31
N GLN A 154 9.35 9.69 -13.03
CA GLN A 154 8.09 10.15 -13.60
C GLN A 154 7.12 10.48 -12.47
N VAL A 155 6.43 11.60 -12.58
CA VAL A 155 5.33 11.94 -11.68
C VAL A 155 3.98 11.51 -12.27
N ASP A 156 3.08 11.03 -11.44
CA ASP A 156 1.66 10.87 -11.82
C ASP A 156 0.91 12.22 -11.80
N PHE A 157 -0.38 12.21 -12.12
CA PHE A 157 -1.20 13.44 -12.18
C PHE A 157 -1.35 14.15 -10.82
N ARG A 158 -1.04 13.47 -9.71
CA ARG A 158 -1.12 13.98 -8.33
C ARG A 158 0.24 14.44 -7.82
N GLY A 159 1.31 14.16 -8.57
CA GLY A 159 2.68 14.51 -8.21
C GLY A 159 3.49 13.37 -7.63
N ARG A 160 2.91 12.21 -7.31
CA ARG A 160 3.69 11.10 -6.75
C ARG A 160 4.71 10.60 -7.77
N THR A 161 5.95 10.43 -7.32
CA THR A 161 7.10 10.04 -8.14
C THR A 161 7.24 8.53 -8.24
N TYR A 162 7.64 8.07 -9.43
CA TYR A 162 7.86 6.68 -9.79
C TYR A 162 9.09 6.54 -10.69
N PRO A 163 9.99 5.60 -10.46
CA PRO A 163 11.03 5.26 -11.43
C PRO A 163 10.40 4.79 -12.74
N ALA A 164 10.92 5.27 -13.87
CA ALA A 164 10.47 4.85 -15.20
C ALA A 164 10.80 3.37 -15.48
N GLN A 165 11.89 2.88 -14.87
CA GLN A 165 12.38 1.52 -15.05
C GLN A 165 11.55 0.51 -14.24
N PRO A 166 11.00 -0.55 -14.86
CA PRO A 166 10.22 -1.55 -14.14
C PRO A 166 11.10 -2.58 -13.41
N LEU A 167 10.56 -3.13 -12.33
CA LEU A 167 11.12 -4.20 -11.50
C LEU A 167 12.35 -3.78 -10.69
N LEU A 168 13.54 -3.76 -11.30
CA LEU A 168 14.77 -3.32 -10.64
C LEU A 168 14.80 -1.79 -10.57
N ASN A 169 14.33 -1.24 -9.46
CA ASN A 169 14.37 0.18 -9.14
C ASN A 169 14.24 0.40 -7.61
N PRO A 170 14.53 1.62 -7.09
CA PRO A 170 14.52 1.90 -5.65
C PRO A 170 13.14 1.80 -4.96
N GLN A 171 12.04 1.76 -5.73
CA GLN A 171 10.68 1.56 -5.23
C GLN A 171 10.17 0.12 -5.41
N GLY A 172 11.06 -0.81 -5.78
CA GLY A 172 10.74 -2.22 -5.97
C GLY A 172 10.44 -2.95 -4.66
N ASP A 173 10.25 -4.27 -4.78
CA ASP A 173 10.11 -5.17 -3.64
C ASP A 173 11.43 -5.34 -2.86
N ASP A 174 11.43 -6.19 -1.85
CA ASP A 174 12.60 -6.44 -1.00
C ASP A 174 13.83 -6.92 -1.81
N LEU A 175 13.60 -7.80 -2.80
CA LEU A 175 14.64 -8.27 -3.71
C LEU A 175 15.22 -7.12 -4.55
N ALA A 176 14.37 -6.31 -5.18
CA ALA A 176 14.83 -5.20 -6.02
C ALA A 176 15.59 -4.13 -5.20
N LYS A 177 15.13 -3.83 -3.98
CA LYS A 177 15.76 -2.84 -3.11
C LYS A 177 17.10 -3.32 -2.55
N SER A 178 17.21 -4.58 -2.12
CA SER A 178 18.46 -5.12 -1.58
C SER A 178 19.59 -5.15 -2.61
N MET A 179 19.24 -5.35 -3.89
CA MET A 179 20.15 -5.30 -5.03
C MET A 179 20.67 -3.89 -5.36
N LEU A 180 20.16 -2.85 -4.70
CA LEU A 180 20.52 -1.46 -4.96
C LEU A 180 21.10 -0.82 -3.69
N ARG A 181 22.23 -0.13 -3.85
CA ARG A 181 22.83 0.71 -2.82
C ARG A 181 23.27 2.05 -3.42
N PHE A 182 23.55 3.05 -2.60
CA PHE A 182 24.18 4.27 -3.12
C PHE A 182 25.58 3.96 -3.64
N ALA A 183 25.96 4.58 -4.76
CA ALA A 183 27.28 4.31 -5.36
C ALA A 183 28.43 4.87 -4.50
N ILE A 184 28.19 5.98 -3.82
CA ILE A 184 29.16 6.65 -2.94
C ILE A 184 28.93 6.16 -1.52
N LYS A 185 29.93 5.51 -0.91
CA LYS A 185 29.86 5.13 0.52
C LYS A 185 30.25 6.31 1.41
N LYS A 186 29.50 6.55 2.49
CA LYS A 186 29.80 7.58 3.50
C LYS A 186 30.14 6.97 4.86
N PRO A 187 31.05 7.58 5.65
CA PRO A 187 31.25 7.18 7.04
C PRO A 187 29.96 7.38 7.84
N LEU A 188 29.76 6.59 8.91
CA LEU A 188 28.55 6.68 9.73
C LEU A 188 28.42 8.03 10.47
N GLY A 189 29.52 8.74 10.70
CA GLY A 189 29.49 10.02 11.40
C GLY A 189 29.02 9.88 12.85
N LYS A 190 28.50 10.97 13.43
CA LYS A 190 28.22 11.04 14.87
C LYS A 190 27.09 10.11 15.34
N ASN A 191 25.97 10.08 14.60
CA ASN A 191 24.77 9.33 14.98
C ASN A 191 24.41 8.22 13.97
N GLY A 192 25.19 8.03 12.90
CA GLY A 192 24.82 7.06 11.87
C GLY A 192 24.92 5.61 12.32
N GLU A 193 25.73 5.27 13.31
CA GLU A 193 25.71 3.90 13.88
C GLU A 193 24.34 3.56 14.47
N LYS A 194 23.74 4.50 15.20
CA LYS A 194 22.38 4.35 15.73
C LYS A 194 21.39 4.06 14.61
N TRP A 195 21.39 4.88 13.55
CA TRP A 195 20.47 4.73 12.43
C TRP A 195 20.74 3.47 11.60
N PHE A 196 22.00 3.09 11.42
CA PHE A 196 22.42 1.86 10.77
C PHE A 196 21.89 0.62 11.51
N LYS A 197 21.99 0.59 12.84
CA LYS A 197 21.43 -0.50 13.65
C LYS A 197 19.90 -0.48 13.66
N ILE A 198 19.27 0.69 13.75
CA ILE A 198 17.81 0.82 13.63
C ILE A 198 17.32 0.26 12.28
N HIS A 199 18.04 0.52 11.19
CA HIS A 199 17.71 -0.04 9.88
C HIS A 199 17.74 -1.57 9.88
N GLY A 200 18.77 -2.18 10.48
CA GLY A 200 18.85 -3.63 10.64
C GLY A 200 17.65 -4.19 11.43
N ALA A 201 17.31 -3.58 12.57
CA ALA A 201 16.14 -3.98 13.37
C ALA A 201 14.83 -3.83 12.59
N ASN A 202 14.64 -2.74 11.85
CA ASN A 202 13.45 -2.50 11.03
C ASN A 202 13.30 -3.56 9.92
N LEU A 203 14.40 -3.96 9.28
CA LEU A 203 14.41 -5.02 8.26
C LEU A 203 14.06 -6.39 8.84
N TYR A 204 14.36 -6.62 10.12
CA TYR A 204 14.00 -7.86 10.80
C TYR A 204 12.52 -7.90 11.24
N GLY A 205 11.91 -6.74 11.46
CA GLY A 205 10.51 -6.60 11.91
C GLY A 205 10.33 -5.88 13.26
N GLU A 206 11.43 -5.41 13.87
CA GLU A 206 11.43 -4.76 15.19
C GLU A 206 11.11 -3.25 15.09
N ASP A 207 10.02 -2.89 14.42
CA ASP A 207 9.68 -1.51 14.08
C ASP A 207 8.63 -0.87 15.02
N LYS A 208 8.26 -1.55 16.11
CA LYS A 208 7.26 -1.08 17.12
C LYS A 208 7.82 -0.86 18.52
N ILE A 209 9.11 -1.08 18.71
CA ILE A 209 9.84 -0.74 19.94
C ILE A 209 10.55 0.62 19.79
N SER A 210 11.10 1.14 20.89
CA SER A 210 11.80 2.43 20.87
C SER A 210 13.08 2.35 20.03
N PHE A 211 13.55 3.48 19.51
CA PHE A 211 14.81 3.50 18.74
C PHE A 211 16.00 2.93 19.51
N ASP A 212 16.07 3.15 20.82
CA ASP A 212 17.17 2.64 21.64
C ASP A 212 17.04 1.12 21.87
N ASP A 213 15.81 0.60 21.97
CA ASP A 213 15.55 -0.84 22.05
C ASP A 213 15.89 -1.54 20.73
N ARG A 214 15.66 -0.88 19.58
CA ARG A 214 16.08 -1.39 18.25
C ARG A 214 17.59 -1.53 18.14
N VAL A 215 18.33 -0.52 18.61
CA VAL A 215 19.80 -0.58 18.67
C VAL A 215 20.26 -1.71 19.59
N ARG A 216 19.62 -1.84 20.77
CA ARG A 216 19.94 -2.91 21.72
C ARG A 216 19.68 -4.29 21.14
N TRP A 217 18.56 -4.47 20.44
CA TRP A 217 18.23 -5.72 19.76
C TRP A 217 19.33 -6.16 18.78
N VAL A 218 19.86 -5.24 17.95
CA VAL A 218 20.97 -5.57 17.03
C VAL A 218 22.25 -5.94 17.77
N ASN A 219 22.54 -5.28 18.89
CA ASN A 219 23.72 -5.61 19.69
C ASN A 219 23.60 -6.99 20.35
N GLU A 220 22.41 -7.34 20.85
CA GLU A 220 22.12 -8.63 21.48
C GLU A 220 22.16 -9.79 20.46
N HIS A 221 21.75 -9.54 19.22
CA HIS A 221 21.78 -10.53 18.13
C HIS A 221 23.02 -10.43 17.25
N ARG A 222 24.12 -9.81 17.75
CA ARG A 222 25.36 -9.66 16.99
C ARG A 222 25.85 -10.99 16.44
N ASP A 223 25.89 -12.02 17.28
CA ASP A 223 26.46 -13.31 16.90
C ASP A 223 25.54 -14.07 15.94
N ASP A 224 24.22 -13.92 16.07
CA ASP A 224 23.24 -14.47 15.11
C ASP A 224 23.39 -13.84 13.72
N ILE A 225 23.57 -12.51 13.65
CA ILE A 225 23.79 -11.79 12.39
C ILE A 225 25.09 -12.25 11.72
N LEU A 226 26.17 -12.40 12.50
CA LEU A 226 27.45 -12.88 11.97
C LEU A 226 27.38 -14.36 11.58
N GLY A 227 26.60 -15.17 12.30
CA GLY A 227 26.38 -16.59 12.04
C GLY A 227 25.66 -16.88 10.72
N ILE A 228 24.98 -15.90 10.11
CA ILE A 228 24.47 -16.01 8.72
C ILE A 228 25.59 -16.41 7.75
N PHE A 229 26.82 -15.99 8.02
CA PHE A 229 27.98 -16.24 7.15
C PHE A 229 28.68 -17.58 7.40
N ASP A 230 28.21 -18.41 8.33
CA ASP A 230 28.81 -19.71 8.64
C ASP A 230 28.49 -20.78 7.56
N SER A 231 27.38 -20.63 6.84
CA SER A 231 26.98 -21.52 5.74
C SER A 231 27.00 -20.81 4.40
N SER A 232 27.61 -21.40 3.36
CA SER A 232 27.62 -20.85 2.00
C SER A 232 26.24 -20.60 1.39
N GLU A 233 25.18 -21.19 1.95
CA GLU A 233 23.79 -20.90 1.60
C GLU A 233 23.15 -19.99 2.65
N ARG A 234 23.39 -18.68 2.56
CA ARG A 234 22.97 -17.69 3.59
C ARG A 234 21.47 -17.73 3.89
N PHE A 235 20.64 -17.93 2.87
CA PHE A 235 19.18 -18.02 2.99
C PHE A 235 18.68 -19.31 3.68
N GLU A 236 19.56 -20.26 4.03
CA GLU A 236 19.23 -21.37 4.94
C GLU A 236 19.42 -21.03 6.42
N SER A 237 19.99 -19.87 6.75
CA SER A 237 20.02 -19.40 8.13
C SER A 237 18.58 -19.22 8.64
N GLN A 238 18.24 -19.97 9.70
CA GLN A 238 16.93 -19.83 10.36
C GLN A 238 16.71 -18.40 10.87
N PHE A 239 17.78 -17.73 11.34
CA PHE A 239 17.71 -16.34 11.75
C PHE A 239 17.33 -15.43 10.57
N LEU A 240 17.97 -15.60 9.41
CA LEU A 240 17.64 -14.81 8.22
C LEU A 240 16.21 -15.09 7.70
N GLN A 241 15.76 -16.35 7.75
CA GLN A 241 14.40 -16.73 7.32
C GLN A 241 13.28 -16.09 8.16
N ASN A 242 13.59 -15.72 9.40
CA ASN A 242 12.64 -15.06 10.29
C ASN A 242 12.56 -13.53 10.07
N ALA A 243 13.47 -12.94 9.29
CA ALA A 243 13.44 -11.51 9.01
C ALA A 243 12.24 -11.14 8.12
N ASP A 244 11.55 -10.05 8.46
CA ASP A 244 10.44 -9.49 7.65
C ASP A 244 10.85 -9.12 6.21
N LYS A 245 12.12 -8.77 6.02
CA LYS A 245 12.74 -8.32 4.76
C LYS A 245 14.07 -9.08 4.57
N PRO A 246 14.05 -10.37 4.23
CA PRO A 246 15.23 -11.22 4.28
C PRO A 246 16.33 -10.78 3.30
N TYR A 247 15.98 -10.29 2.11
CA TYR A 247 16.98 -9.83 1.17
C TYR A 247 17.64 -8.53 1.65
N GLY A 248 16.83 -7.58 2.13
CA GLY A 248 17.33 -6.33 2.73
C GLY A 248 18.16 -6.59 3.98
N PHE A 249 17.74 -7.52 4.85
CA PHE A 249 18.47 -7.88 6.06
C PHE A 249 19.81 -8.53 5.75
N LEU A 250 19.90 -9.36 4.69
CA LEU A 250 21.19 -9.88 4.23
C LEU A 250 22.11 -8.75 3.72
N ALA A 251 21.57 -7.75 3.01
CA ALA A 251 22.31 -6.56 2.58
C ALA A 251 22.91 -5.82 3.80
N PHE A 252 22.10 -5.63 4.84
CA PHE A 252 22.53 -5.10 6.13
C PHE A 252 23.60 -5.98 6.79
N ALA A 253 23.42 -7.30 6.84
CA ALA A 253 24.35 -8.23 7.48
C ALA A 253 25.75 -8.19 6.83
N TYR A 254 25.83 -8.04 5.49
CA TYR A 254 27.09 -7.88 4.78
C TYR A 254 27.85 -6.62 5.25
N GLU A 255 27.19 -5.46 5.26
CA GLU A 255 27.78 -4.22 5.76
C GLU A 255 28.05 -4.27 7.27
N TYR A 256 27.19 -4.93 8.07
CA TYR A 256 27.36 -5.07 9.50
C TYR A 256 28.61 -5.89 9.84
N ARG A 257 28.89 -6.95 9.07
CA ARG A 257 30.13 -7.73 9.22
C ARG A 257 31.37 -6.88 8.91
N GLU A 258 31.32 -6.01 7.91
CA GLU A 258 32.40 -5.06 7.62
C GLU A 258 32.57 -4.05 8.76
N PHE A 259 31.46 -3.49 9.25
CA PHE A 259 31.43 -2.57 10.37
C PHE A 259 32.05 -3.16 11.64
N ILE A 260 31.71 -4.40 12.01
CA ILE A 260 32.27 -5.06 13.19
C ILE A 260 33.78 -5.33 13.04
N ARG A 261 34.28 -5.54 11.82
CA ARG A 261 35.70 -5.80 11.57
C ARG A 261 36.56 -4.53 11.69
N ASP A 262 36.06 -3.40 11.21
CA ASP A 262 36.77 -2.12 11.20
C ASP A 262 35.78 -0.95 11.36
N PRO A 263 35.30 -0.67 12.59
CA PRO A 263 34.27 0.35 12.82
C PRO A 263 34.71 1.76 12.42
N ASP A 264 35.99 2.08 12.62
CA ASP A 264 36.54 3.44 12.42
C ASP A 264 36.66 3.80 10.93
N SER A 265 37.01 2.84 10.08
CA SER A 265 37.14 3.05 8.63
C SER A 265 35.87 2.69 7.85
N PHE A 266 34.88 2.09 8.50
CA PHE A 266 33.66 1.63 7.85
C PHE A 266 32.88 2.77 7.19
N ARG A 267 32.40 2.49 5.98
CA ARG A 267 31.53 3.38 5.21
C ARG A 267 30.35 2.59 4.70
N SER A 268 29.15 3.12 4.93
CA SER A 268 27.90 2.49 4.52
C SER A 268 27.42 3.07 3.18
N ALA A 269 26.93 2.18 2.32
CA ALA A 269 26.26 2.49 1.07
C ALA A 269 24.74 2.31 1.17
N LEU A 270 24.24 1.71 2.25
CA LEU A 270 22.84 1.34 2.37
C LEU A 270 21.94 2.57 2.49
N PRO A 271 20.85 2.62 1.70
CA PRO A 271 19.80 3.58 1.92
C PRO A 271 19.01 3.23 3.19
N ILE A 272 19.02 4.13 4.16
CA ILE A 272 18.23 4.02 5.37
C ILE A 272 16.98 4.85 5.21
N ALA A 273 15.83 4.19 5.21
CA ALA A 273 14.52 4.81 5.04
C ALA A 273 13.81 5.00 6.38
N MET A 274 13.09 6.11 6.49
CA MET A 274 12.19 6.46 7.58
C MET A 274 10.77 6.54 7.02
N ASP A 275 9.85 5.75 7.57
CA ASP A 275 8.49 5.62 7.04
C ASP A 275 7.50 6.50 7.83
N GLY A 276 6.63 7.21 7.12
CA GLY A 276 5.55 7.98 7.74
C GLY A 276 4.56 7.07 8.49
N SER A 277 4.27 7.39 9.75
CA SER A 277 3.36 6.58 10.57
C SER A 277 1.89 6.80 10.19
N ASN A 278 1.45 6.10 9.13
CA ASN A 278 0.13 6.22 8.50
C ASN A 278 -0.11 7.59 7.87
N ASN A 279 0.67 7.88 6.82
CA ASN A 279 0.79 9.18 6.19
C ASN A 279 -0.54 9.84 5.80
N GLY A 280 -1.52 9.08 5.30
CA GLY A 280 -2.83 9.63 4.95
C GLY A 280 -3.55 10.27 6.14
N PHE A 281 -3.55 9.61 7.31
CA PHE A 281 -4.12 10.20 8.52
C PHE A 281 -3.24 11.30 9.10
N GLN A 282 -1.91 11.25 8.94
CA GLN A 282 -1.04 12.36 9.36
C GLN A 282 -1.44 13.66 8.65
N HIS A 283 -1.66 13.60 7.34
CA HIS A 283 -2.11 14.74 6.55
C HIS A 283 -3.53 15.19 6.93
N ILE A 284 -4.49 14.27 7.09
CA ILE A 284 -5.88 14.62 7.46
C ILE A 284 -5.96 15.26 8.84
N THR A 285 -5.28 14.70 9.83
CA THR A 285 -5.30 15.23 11.20
C THR A 285 -4.64 16.60 11.28
N ALA A 286 -3.56 16.83 10.53
CA ALA A 286 -2.95 18.15 10.41
C ALA A 286 -3.86 19.18 9.70
N LEU A 287 -4.57 18.78 8.62
CA LEU A 287 -5.53 19.63 7.92
C LEU A 287 -6.68 20.08 8.83
N LEU A 288 -7.24 19.15 9.60
CA LEU A 288 -8.42 19.38 10.43
C LEU A 288 -8.13 19.75 11.89
N ARG A 289 -6.84 19.89 12.24
CA ARG A 289 -6.37 20.19 13.60
C ARG A 289 -6.87 19.16 14.62
N ASP A 290 -6.98 17.89 14.23
CA ASP A 290 -7.46 16.81 15.11
C ASP A 290 -6.34 16.35 16.05
N LYS A 291 -6.35 16.88 17.27
CA LYS A 291 -5.31 16.61 18.27
C LYS A 291 -5.30 15.15 18.67
N LYS A 292 -6.48 14.56 18.89
CA LYS A 292 -6.60 13.15 19.29
C LYS A 292 -6.02 12.26 18.19
N GLY A 293 -6.45 12.43 16.95
CA GLY A 293 -5.95 11.67 15.81
C GLY A 293 -4.45 11.87 15.61
N ALA A 294 -3.96 13.12 15.67
CA ALA A 294 -2.55 13.43 15.47
C ALA A 294 -1.61 12.78 16.49
N LEU A 295 -2.04 12.61 17.75
CA LEU A 295 -1.28 11.83 18.73
C LEU A 295 -1.19 10.36 18.31
N ARG A 296 -2.29 9.77 17.85
CA ARG A 296 -2.35 8.34 17.43
C ARG A 296 -1.48 8.02 16.22
N VAL A 297 -1.29 8.99 15.33
CA VAL A 297 -0.44 8.86 14.14
C VAL A 297 0.88 9.62 14.26
N ASN A 298 1.32 9.85 15.50
CA ASN A 298 2.62 10.44 15.86
C ASN A 298 2.93 11.80 15.22
N VAL A 299 1.93 12.54 14.75
CA VAL A 299 2.13 13.93 14.28
C VAL A 299 2.48 14.81 15.48
N LEU A 300 1.76 14.66 16.59
CA LEU A 300 2.07 15.35 17.84
C LEU A 300 2.84 14.43 18.80
N PRO A 301 3.83 14.97 19.53
CA PRO A 301 4.52 14.21 20.57
C PRO A 301 3.57 13.90 21.74
N SER A 302 3.76 12.74 22.37
CA SER A 302 3.12 12.45 23.67
C SER A 302 4.16 12.55 24.79
N LYS A 303 3.80 13.18 25.93
CA LYS A 303 4.74 13.51 27.02
C LYS A 303 5.56 12.31 27.53
N ASP A 304 4.98 11.10 27.47
CA ASP A 304 5.59 9.86 27.96
C ASP A 304 5.79 8.82 26.84
N GLN A 305 5.92 9.27 25.58
CA GLN A 305 6.03 8.36 24.44
C GLN A 305 7.37 7.61 24.43
N LYS A 306 7.37 6.36 24.90
CA LYS A 306 8.53 5.46 24.79
C LYS A 306 8.61 4.79 23.43
N THR A 307 7.49 4.30 22.92
CA THR A 307 7.39 3.59 21.64
C THR A 307 6.49 4.34 20.66
N PRO A 308 6.61 4.10 19.34
CA PRO A 308 5.68 4.64 18.36
C PRO A 308 4.22 4.29 18.71
N ASN A 309 3.30 5.25 18.56
CA ASN A 309 1.87 4.95 18.64
C ASN A 309 1.45 4.13 17.43
N ASP A 310 0.52 3.19 17.65
CA ASP A 310 0.07 2.24 16.65
C ASP A 310 -1.45 2.29 16.52
N ILE A 311 -1.92 3.12 15.60
CA ILE A 311 -3.36 3.29 15.33
C ILE A 311 -4.05 1.97 14.97
N TYR A 312 -3.36 1.02 14.35
CA TYR A 312 -3.93 -0.27 14.00
C TYR A 312 -4.22 -1.09 15.26
N LYS A 313 -3.27 -1.10 16.21
CA LYS A 313 -3.46 -1.75 17.52
C LYS A 313 -4.54 -1.06 18.35
N ASP A 314 -4.61 0.27 18.29
CA ASP A 314 -5.63 1.04 18.99
C ASP A 314 -7.04 0.72 18.47
N VAL A 315 -7.22 0.66 17.14
CA VAL A 315 -8.49 0.24 16.52
C VAL A 315 -8.84 -1.20 16.88
N ALA A 316 -7.88 -2.14 16.88
CA ALA A 316 -8.12 -3.52 17.32
C ALA A 316 -8.59 -3.59 18.78
N THR A 317 -7.91 -2.87 19.67
CA THR A 317 -8.27 -2.79 21.09
C THR A 317 -9.66 -2.18 21.27
N LYS A 318 -9.97 -1.13 20.52
CA LYS A 318 -11.27 -0.47 20.56
C LYS A 318 -12.38 -1.36 20.01
N THR A 319 -12.10 -2.12 18.96
CA THR A 319 -13.02 -3.11 18.38
C THR A 319 -13.40 -4.15 19.43
N ARG A 320 -12.42 -4.73 20.13
CA ARG A 320 -12.67 -5.68 21.24
C ARG A 320 -13.55 -5.07 22.32
N LYS A 321 -13.26 -3.84 22.76
CA LYS A 321 -14.10 -3.13 23.74
C LYS A 321 -15.53 -2.90 23.27
N LEU A 322 -15.76 -2.67 21.97
CA LEU A 322 -17.11 -2.53 21.44
C LEU A 322 -17.86 -3.87 21.50
N ILE A 323 -17.17 -4.96 21.14
CA ILE A 323 -17.70 -6.33 21.22
C ILE A 323 -18.04 -6.70 22.68
N ASP A 324 -17.16 -6.38 23.64
CA ASP A 324 -17.40 -6.65 25.08
C ASP A 324 -18.65 -5.94 25.62
N ASN A 325 -19.08 -4.84 24.98
CA ASN A 325 -20.25 -4.07 25.38
C ASN A 325 -21.53 -4.48 24.63
N ASP A 326 -21.42 -5.31 23.58
CA ASP A 326 -22.59 -5.78 22.85
C ASP A 326 -23.32 -6.86 23.69
N SER A 327 -24.60 -6.64 23.97
CA SER A 327 -25.43 -7.63 24.67
C SER A 327 -25.89 -8.77 23.76
N GLU A 328 -25.90 -8.52 22.44
CA GLU A 328 -26.28 -9.46 21.39
C GLU A 328 -25.42 -9.19 20.14
N TYR A 329 -24.99 -10.26 19.47
CA TYR A 329 -24.14 -10.16 18.27
C TYR A 329 -24.99 -10.18 17.01
N ILE A 330 -25.46 -9.01 16.58
CA ILE A 330 -26.44 -8.90 15.49
C ILE A 330 -25.81 -8.28 14.24
N ILE A 331 -26.18 -8.83 13.08
CA ILE A 331 -25.90 -8.23 11.77
C ILE A 331 -27.18 -7.98 10.95
N THR A 332 -27.08 -7.07 9.98
CA THR A 332 -28.10 -6.92 8.93
C THR A 332 -27.57 -7.47 7.61
N LYS A 333 -28.19 -8.56 7.11
CA LYS A 333 -27.86 -9.19 5.83
C LYS A 333 -29.13 -9.35 4.99
N ASP A 334 -29.11 -8.85 3.76
CA ASP A 334 -30.27 -8.87 2.84
C ASP A 334 -31.57 -8.31 3.46
N LYS A 335 -31.44 -7.24 4.25
CA LYS A 335 -32.53 -6.59 5.02
C LYS A 335 -33.13 -7.47 6.12
N LYS A 336 -32.48 -8.57 6.49
CA LYS A 336 -32.84 -9.42 7.62
C LYS A 336 -31.85 -9.23 8.75
N VAL A 337 -32.38 -9.25 9.97
CA VAL A 337 -31.60 -9.29 11.20
C VAL A 337 -31.18 -10.73 11.43
N VAL A 338 -29.88 -10.97 11.61
CA VAL A 338 -29.32 -12.29 11.86
C VAL A 338 -28.49 -12.22 13.14
N GLN A 339 -28.77 -13.13 14.08
CA GLN A 339 -27.97 -13.32 15.28
C GLN A 339 -26.74 -14.18 14.93
N ILE A 340 -25.56 -13.73 15.32
CA ILE A 340 -24.33 -14.50 15.32
C ILE A 340 -24.23 -15.24 16.66
N ASP A 341 -23.87 -16.51 16.60
CA ASP A 341 -23.63 -17.33 17.79
C ASP A 341 -22.41 -16.78 18.56
N GLU A 342 -22.57 -16.57 19.87
CA GLU A 342 -21.53 -16.09 20.78
C GLU A 342 -20.26 -16.93 20.69
N LYS A 343 -20.40 -18.25 20.49
CA LYS A 343 -19.27 -19.16 20.31
C LYS A 343 -18.29 -18.67 19.24
N TYR A 344 -18.79 -18.14 18.13
CA TYR A 344 -17.92 -17.70 17.04
C TYR A 344 -17.23 -16.37 17.33
N ILE A 345 -17.83 -15.53 18.17
CA ILE A 345 -17.21 -14.30 18.66
C ILE A 345 -16.09 -14.65 19.63
N ASP A 346 -16.31 -15.60 20.53
CA ASP A 346 -15.26 -16.08 21.44
C ASP A 346 -14.08 -16.66 20.67
N GLU A 347 -14.35 -17.48 19.64
CA GLU A 347 -13.32 -18.09 18.79
C GLU A 347 -12.49 -17.06 18.01
N ILE A 348 -13.07 -15.93 17.56
CA ILE A 348 -12.32 -14.91 16.82
C ILE A 348 -11.66 -13.85 17.69
N TYR A 349 -12.08 -13.71 18.95
CA TYR A 349 -11.76 -12.58 19.80
C TYR A 349 -10.25 -12.33 19.92
N GLU A 350 -9.48 -13.38 20.18
CA GLU A 350 -8.02 -13.32 20.30
C GLU A 350 -7.31 -13.00 18.98
N TYR A 351 -7.98 -13.23 17.84
CA TYR A 351 -7.45 -12.91 16.51
C TYR A 351 -7.80 -11.49 16.04
N ILE A 352 -8.59 -10.74 16.81
CA ILE A 352 -8.82 -9.30 16.61
C ILE A 352 -7.57 -8.52 16.99
N THR A 353 -6.56 -8.61 16.14
CA THR A 353 -5.23 -8.06 16.35
C THR A 353 -4.98 -6.84 15.47
N ARG A 354 -3.80 -6.23 15.67
CA ARG A 354 -3.25 -5.21 14.75
C ARG A 354 -3.30 -5.67 13.29
N ASP A 355 -2.98 -6.93 13.03
CA ASP A 355 -2.86 -7.46 11.66
C ASP A 355 -4.22 -7.55 10.95
N LEU A 356 -5.26 -8.01 11.66
CA LEU A 356 -6.64 -8.04 11.15
C LEU A 356 -7.13 -6.64 10.74
N THR A 357 -6.88 -5.64 11.59
CA THR A 357 -7.43 -4.28 11.41
C THR A 357 -6.61 -3.41 10.47
N LYS A 358 -5.30 -3.70 10.32
CA LYS A 358 -4.33 -2.87 9.56
C LYS A 358 -4.85 -2.50 8.17
N LYS A 359 -5.32 -3.47 7.38
CA LYS A 359 -5.71 -3.22 5.99
C LYS A 359 -6.96 -2.33 5.88
N ASN A 360 -7.94 -2.53 6.76
CA ASN A 360 -9.15 -1.71 6.82
C ASN A 360 -8.81 -0.26 7.18
N VAL A 361 -7.97 -0.07 8.21
CA VAL A 361 -7.53 1.25 8.67
C VAL A 361 -6.68 1.95 7.59
N MET A 362 -5.71 1.26 6.98
CA MET A 362 -4.87 1.83 5.92
C MET A 362 -5.68 2.29 4.72
N THR A 363 -6.76 1.57 4.37
CA THR A 363 -7.55 1.87 3.18
C THR A 363 -8.68 2.87 3.41
N GLU A 364 -8.94 3.24 4.67
CA GLU A 364 -10.02 4.15 5.08
C GLU A 364 -9.85 5.58 4.54
N VAL A 365 -8.64 6.12 4.63
CA VAL A 365 -8.26 7.44 4.11
C VAL A 365 -8.33 7.50 2.59
N TYR A 366 -8.22 6.34 1.93
CA TYR A 366 -8.27 6.22 0.48
C TYR A 366 -9.68 5.93 -0.06
N GLY A 367 -10.69 6.01 0.80
CA GLY A 367 -12.09 5.87 0.40
C GLY A 367 -12.50 4.44 0.04
N ALA A 368 -11.84 3.44 0.61
CA ALA A 368 -12.30 2.05 0.50
C ALA A 368 -13.75 1.94 0.96
N SER A 369 -14.58 1.30 0.14
CA SER A 369 -15.98 1.06 0.51
C SER A 369 -16.07 0.01 1.60
N SER A 370 -17.16 0.05 2.38
CA SER A 370 -17.48 -0.97 3.40
C SER A 370 -17.41 -2.41 2.84
N ASN A 371 -17.89 -2.65 1.61
CA ASN A 371 -17.72 -3.95 0.92
C ASN A 371 -16.25 -4.34 0.67
N SER A 372 -15.37 -3.37 0.37
CA SER A 372 -13.96 -3.68 0.15
C SER A 372 -13.28 -4.06 1.46
N LYS A 373 -13.66 -3.43 2.59
CA LYS A 373 -13.19 -3.78 3.92
C LYS A 373 -13.72 -5.15 4.36
N LEU A 374 -14.98 -5.46 4.01
CA LEU A 374 -15.53 -6.80 4.21
C LEU A 374 -14.69 -7.86 3.50
N ASP A 375 -14.38 -7.66 2.21
CA ASP A 375 -13.56 -8.58 1.44
C ASP A 375 -12.15 -8.75 2.03
N GLN A 376 -11.59 -7.68 2.59
CA GLN A 376 -10.29 -7.71 3.28
C GLN A 376 -10.33 -8.58 4.54
N ILE A 377 -11.38 -8.46 5.35
CA ILE A 377 -11.59 -9.29 6.55
C ILE A 377 -11.78 -10.76 6.15
N LYS A 378 -12.62 -11.04 5.16
CA LYS A 378 -12.84 -12.41 4.67
C LYS A 378 -11.55 -13.06 4.21
N THR A 379 -10.80 -12.37 3.35
CA THR A 379 -9.51 -12.85 2.84
C THR A 379 -8.53 -13.13 3.99
N TYR A 380 -8.57 -12.33 5.05
CA TYR A 380 -7.74 -12.55 6.23
C TYR A 380 -8.16 -13.81 7.00
N ILE A 381 -9.45 -13.96 7.28
CA ILE A 381 -9.99 -15.13 8.00
C ILE A 381 -9.71 -16.40 7.20
N GLU A 382 -10.09 -16.44 5.93
CA GLU A 382 -9.86 -17.58 5.03
C GLU A 382 -8.37 -17.93 4.91
N GLY A 383 -7.51 -16.92 4.77
CA GLY A 383 -6.09 -17.12 4.48
C GLY A 383 -5.21 -17.41 5.70
N LYS A 384 -5.51 -16.84 6.87
CA LYS A 384 -4.67 -16.98 8.08
C LYS A 384 -5.30 -17.84 9.17
N LEU A 385 -6.62 -17.91 9.21
CA LEU A 385 -7.37 -18.58 10.27
C LEU A 385 -8.18 -19.77 9.75
N GLY A 386 -8.25 -19.99 8.44
CA GLY A 386 -9.06 -21.06 7.83
C GLY A 386 -8.72 -22.44 8.38
N ASP A 387 -7.43 -22.76 8.53
CA ASP A 387 -6.97 -24.05 9.07
C ASP A 387 -7.23 -24.19 10.59
N ILE A 388 -7.36 -23.06 11.29
CA ILE A 388 -7.52 -23.00 12.76
C ILE A 388 -9.01 -23.08 13.13
N LEU A 389 -9.85 -22.25 12.50
CA LEU A 389 -11.25 -22.06 12.84
C LEU A 389 -12.17 -23.03 12.08
N GLN A 390 -11.81 -23.41 10.85
CA GLN A 390 -12.55 -24.38 10.03
C GLN A 390 -14.04 -24.05 9.84
N TRP A 391 -14.37 -22.77 9.79
CA TRP A 391 -15.73 -22.29 9.58
C TRP A 391 -16.21 -22.46 8.14
N ASP A 392 -17.52 -22.59 7.98
CA ASP A 392 -18.14 -22.56 6.65
C ASP A 392 -18.27 -21.13 6.09
N ASP A 393 -18.51 -21.02 4.78
CA ASP A 393 -18.60 -19.74 4.07
C ASP A 393 -19.68 -18.80 4.66
N GLU A 394 -20.77 -19.36 5.19
CA GLU A 394 -21.87 -18.57 5.76
C GLU A 394 -21.47 -17.94 7.09
N THR A 395 -20.79 -18.71 7.93
CA THR A 395 -20.22 -18.28 9.21
C THR A 395 -19.14 -17.22 8.99
N ILE A 396 -18.21 -17.46 8.06
CA ILE A 396 -17.18 -16.47 7.69
C ILE A 396 -17.82 -15.17 7.21
N ASP A 397 -18.83 -15.24 6.35
CA ASP A 397 -19.54 -14.05 5.85
C ASP A 397 -20.22 -13.30 6.98
N GLY A 398 -20.96 -13.98 7.86
CA GLY A 398 -21.66 -13.37 8.98
C GLY A 398 -20.72 -12.64 9.95
N ILE A 399 -19.64 -13.31 10.35
CA ILE A 399 -18.67 -12.76 11.30
C ILE A 399 -17.87 -11.63 10.66
N SER A 400 -17.53 -11.76 9.38
CA SER A 400 -16.85 -10.68 8.65
C SER A 400 -17.70 -9.42 8.56
N ILE A 401 -19.03 -9.56 8.40
CA ILE A 401 -19.98 -8.44 8.43
C ILE A 401 -19.99 -7.79 9.81
N TYR A 402 -20.11 -8.59 10.88
CA TYR A 402 -20.10 -8.09 12.25
C TYR A 402 -18.81 -7.34 12.60
N LEU A 403 -17.66 -7.96 12.33
CA LEU A 403 -16.35 -7.36 12.56
C LEU A 403 -16.14 -6.10 11.75
N ARG A 404 -16.58 -6.07 10.49
CA ARG A 404 -16.52 -4.86 9.66
C ARG A 404 -17.24 -3.71 10.35
N ASP A 405 -18.46 -3.93 10.83
CA ASP A 405 -19.27 -2.89 11.45
C ASP A 405 -18.63 -2.38 12.74
N ARG A 406 -18.15 -3.27 13.61
CA ARG A 406 -17.42 -2.90 14.83
C ARG A 406 -16.09 -2.21 14.55
N ILE A 407 -15.35 -2.61 13.51
CA ILE A 407 -14.09 -1.96 13.10
C ILE A 407 -14.36 -0.58 12.51
N GLU A 408 -15.41 -0.42 11.68
CA GLU A 408 -15.81 0.89 11.14
C GLU A 408 -16.21 1.84 12.27
N GLU A 409 -16.98 1.36 13.24
CA GLU A 409 -17.34 2.12 14.44
C GLU A 409 -16.11 2.49 15.30
N ALA A 410 -15.18 1.55 15.51
CA ALA A 410 -13.93 1.83 16.21
C ALA A 410 -13.08 2.89 15.49
N MET A 411 -12.99 2.84 14.16
CA MET A 411 -12.30 3.84 13.36
C MET A 411 -12.95 5.22 13.46
N GLU A 412 -14.28 5.30 13.41
CA GLU A 412 -15.00 6.57 13.56
C GLU A 412 -14.76 7.22 14.94
N GLN A 413 -14.65 6.41 16.00
CA GLN A 413 -14.36 6.90 17.35
C GLN A 413 -12.90 7.29 17.57
N GLU A 414 -11.94 6.62 16.93
CA GLU A 414 -10.51 6.96 17.04
C GLU A 414 -10.06 8.07 16.07
N LEU A 415 -10.74 8.23 14.92
CA LEU A 415 -10.32 9.10 13.80
C LEU A 415 -11.50 9.87 13.19
N SER A 416 -12.21 10.63 14.01
CA SER A 416 -13.42 11.39 13.61
C SER A 416 -13.18 12.35 12.44
N SER A 417 -11.98 12.93 12.35
CA SER A 417 -11.58 13.86 11.29
C SER A 417 -11.69 13.27 9.87
N SER A 418 -11.46 11.97 9.71
CA SER A 418 -11.54 11.32 8.39
C SER A 418 -12.94 11.33 7.79
N ALA A 419 -13.97 11.12 8.62
CA ALA A 419 -15.36 11.16 8.16
C ALA A 419 -15.76 12.58 7.72
N VAL A 420 -15.38 13.59 8.52
CA VAL A 420 -15.63 15.01 8.23
C VAL A 420 -14.94 15.42 6.92
N TYR A 421 -13.64 15.11 6.79
CA TYR A 421 -12.85 15.37 5.59
C TYR A 421 -13.49 14.74 4.35
N LYS A 422 -13.78 13.44 4.37
CA LYS A 422 -14.35 12.74 3.21
C LYS A 422 -15.73 13.28 2.82
N LYS A 423 -16.56 13.65 3.79
CA LYS A 423 -17.87 14.23 3.53
C LYS A 423 -17.75 15.58 2.82
N TRP A 424 -16.86 16.44 3.28
CA TRP A 424 -16.62 17.75 2.66
C TRP A 424 -16.03 17.63 1.25
N MET A 425 -15.04 16.76 1.06
CA MET A 425 -14.45 16.51 -0.25
C MET A 425 -15.46 15.98 -1.27
N LYS A 426 -16.39 15.10 -0.85
CA LYS A 426 -17.50 14.64 -1.71
C LYS A 426 -18.44 15.77 -2.12
N ALA A 427 -18.68 16.74 -1.23
CA ALA A 427 -19.50 17.90 -1.55
C ALA A 427 -18.82 18.77 -2.63
N ILE A 428 -17.52 19.02 -2.50
CA ILE A 428 -16.72 19.73 -3.52
C ILE A 428 -16.83 19.05 -4.89
N ALA A 429 -16.62 17.73 -4.93
CA ALA A 429 -16.67 17.00 -6.18
C ALA A 429 -18.04 17.04 -6.85
N LYS A 430 -19.11 17.04 -6.05
CA LYS A 430 -20.48 17.13 -6.55
C LYS A 430 -20.73 18.45 -7.26
N GLU A 431 -20.30 19.57 -6.68
CA GLU A 431 -20.48 20.90 -7.26
C GLU A 431 -19.80 21.02 -8.63
N ALA A 432 -18.51 20.66 -8.73
CA ALA A 432 -17.80 20.70 -10.01
C ALA A 432 -18.40 19.75 -11.05
N THR A 433 -18.80 18.54 -10.63
CA THR A 433 -19.36 17.54 -11.55
C THR A 433 -20.75 17.94 -12.07
N SER A 434 -21.53 18.69 -11.30
CA SER A 434 -22.86 19.18 -11.72
C SER A 434 -22.78 20.07 -12.98
N GLN A 435 -21.64 20.75 -13.17
CA GLN A 435 -21.34 21.58 -14.33
C GLN A 435 -20.68 20.79 -15.49
N ASN A 436 -20.52 19.47 -15.35
CA ASN A 436 -19.80 18.59 -16.27
C ASN A 436 -18.34 19.03 -16.52
N ARG A 437 -17.69 19.59 -15.50
CA ARG A 437 -16.30 20.05 -15.54
C ARG A 437 -15.37 19.11 -14.77
N GLU A 438 -14.10 19.11 -15.13
CA GLU A 438 -13.04 18.48 -14.35
C GLU A 438 -12.80 19.19 -13.03
N LEU A 439 -12.25 18.50 -12.04
CA LEU A 439 -11.80 19.09 -10.77
C LEU A 439 -10.34 19.51 -10.89
N ARG A 440 -10.03 20.74 -10.49
CA ARG A 440 -8.66 21.29 -10.53
C ARG A 440 -8.31 21.93 -9.20
N TRP A 441 -7.10 21.69 -8.71
CA TRP A 441 -6.53 22.39 -7.55
C TRP A 441 -5.02 22.54 -7.68
N LYS A 442 -4.45 23.44 -6.88
CA LYS A 442 -3.00 23.62 -6.75
C LYS A 442 -2.53 23.24 -5.36
N THR A 443 -1.38 22.59 -5.27
CA THR A 443 -0.77 22.25 -3.96
C THR A 443 -0.08 23.48 -3.35
N PRO A 444 0.01 23.57 -2.01
CA PRO A 444 0.68 24.70 -1.37
C PRO A 444 2.18 24.71 -1.67
N ILE A 445 2.77 25.91 -1.72
CA ILE A 445 4.22 26.17 -1.85
C ILE A 445 4.81 25.71 -3.20
N ILE A 446 4.75 24.41 -3.51
CA ILE A 446 5.21 23.86 -4.78
C ILE A 446 4.31 24.35 -5.92
N GLY A 447 3.01 24.53 -5.71
CA GLY A 447 2.09 24.98 -6.76
C GLY A 447 1.87 23.92 -7.84
N LEU A 448 1.93 22.63 -7.48
CA LEU A 448 1.64 21.55 -8.41
C LEU A 448 0.16 21.61 -8.79
N GLU A 449 -0.12 21.70 -10.08
CA GLU A 449 -1.48 21.70 -10.61
C GLU A 449 -1.97 20.27 -10.83
N VAL A 450 -3.06 19.91 -10.15
CA VAL A 450 -3.66 18.59 -10.21
C VAL A 450 -5.03 18.69 -10.87
N ILE A 451 -5.25 17.83 -11.87
CA ILE A 451 -6.48 17.77 -12.65
C ILE A 451 -7.06 16.36 -12.52
N GLN A 452 -8.28 16.27 -11.96
CA GLN A 452 -9.00 15.01 -11.80
C GLN A 452 -10.16 14.93 -12.79
N GLU A 453 -10.03 14.01 -13.75
CA GLU A 453 -10.96 13.80 -14.85
C GLU A 453 -11.59 12.40 -14.82
N GLU A 454 -12.66 12.22 -14.05
CA GLU A 454 -13.33 10.92 -13.94
C GLU A 454 -14.60 10.85 -14.79
N PHE A 455 -14.50 10.26 -15.98
CA PHE A 455 -15.62 10.11 -16.91
C PHE A 455 -16.50 8.87 -16.63
N GLY A 456 -17.77 9.00 -17.01
CA GLY A 456 -18.66 7.86 -17.20
C GLY A 456 -18.10 6.88 -18.24
N THR A 457 -18.57 5.64 -18.22
CA THR A 457 -18.13 4.64 -19.19
C THR A 457 -19.32 3.89 -19.76
N LYS A 458 -19.37 3.71 -21.07
CA LYS A 458 -20.30 2.79 -21.73
C LYS A 458 -19.63 1.44 -21.97
N GLN A 459 -20.40 0.37 -21.87
CA GLN A 459 -19.93 -0.94 -22.32
C GLN A 459 -20.01 -1.00 -23.85
N ASP A 460 -18.97 -1.57 -24.45
CA ASP A 460 -18.95 -1.91 -25.86
C ASP A 460 -18.41 -3.33 -26.02
N LYS A 461 -18.75 -3.99 -27.13
CA LYS A 461 -18.38 -5.38 -27.39
C LYS A 461 -17.60 -5.46 -28.70
N ILE A 462 -16.29 -5.66 -28.59
CA ILE A 462 -15.46 -5.98 -29.74
C ILE A 462 -15.52 -7.48 -29.96
N SER A 463 -15.91 -7.91 -31.16
CA SER A 463 -15.89 -9.31 -31.56
C SER A 463 -14.93 -9.52 -32.73
N THR A 464 -14.02 -10.46 -32.59
CA THR A 464 -13.11 -10.88 -33.65
C THR A 464 -13.19 -12.40 -33.85
N LYS A 465 -12.87 -12.89 -35.04
CA LYS A 465 -12.71 -14.33 -35.29
C LYS A 465 -11.22 -14.65 -35.26
N TYR A 466 -10.81 -15.60 -34.42
CA TYR A 466 -9.45 -16.11 -34.37
C TYR A 466 -9.50 -17.65 -34.31
N ASN A 467 -8.76 -18.33 -35.19
CA ASN A 467 -8.79 -19.79 -35.37
C ASN A 467 -10.20 -20.37 -35.51
N GLY A 468 -11.04 -19.76 -36.34
CA GLY A 468 -12.43 -20.20 -36.59
C GLY A 468 -13.40 -19.98 -35.43
N LYS A 469 -12.93 -19.51 -34.27
CA LYS A 469 -13.76 -19.20 -33.09
C LYS A 469 -14.00 -17.71 -32.97
N LYS A 470 -15.26 -17.33 -32.71
CA LYS A 470 -15.62 -15.95 -32.38
C LYS A 470 -15.17 -15.67 -30.95
N ASN A 471 -14.19 -14.80 -30.79
CA ASN A 471 -13.75 -14.29 -29.51
C ASN A 471 -14.31 -12.88 -29.35
N SER A 472 -15.07 -12.66 -28.27
CA SER A 472 -15.62 -11.34 -27.97
C SER A 472 -15.09 -10.85 -26.63
N MET A 473 -14.64 -9.61 -26.61
CA MET A 473 -14.22 -8.91 -25.41
C MET A 473 -15.20 -7.76 -25.15
N GLN A 474 -15.67 -7.65 -23.91
CA GLN A 474 -16.34 -6.45 -23.45
C GLN A 474 -15.27 -5.43 -23.06
N ILE A 475 -15.35 -4.25 -23.64
CA ILE A 475 -14.51 -3.11 -23.28
C ILE A 475 -15.38 -2.02 -22.66
N ARG A 476 -14.76 -1.15 -21.86
CA ARG A 476 -15.41 0.04 -21.32
C ARG A 476 -14.81 1.26 -22.00
N ILE A 477 -15.63 2.03 -22.69
CA ILE A 477 -15.22 3.24 -23.39
C ILE A 477 -15.68 4.45 -22.55
N PRO A 478 -14.79 5.41 -22.23
CA PRO A 478 -15.18 6.66 -21.59
C PRO A 478 -16.24 7.41 -22.40
N THR A 479 -17.18 8.04 -21.70
CA THR A 479 -18.17 8.97 -22.27
C THR A 479 -17.70 10.41 -22.10
N ASP A 480 -18.32 11.37 -22.77
CA ASP A 480 -18.02 12.81 -22.58
C ASP A 480 -18.66 13.41 -21.31
N LYS A 481 -19.42 12.61 -20.56
CA LYS A 481 -20.02 13.02 -19.28
C LYS A 481 -19.14 12.61 -18.10
N MET A 482 -18.94 13.55 -17.19
CA MET A 482 -18.29 13.33 -15.91
C MET A 482 -19.12 12.38 -15.04
N SER A 483 -18.44 11.51 -14.30
CA SER A 483 -19.06 10.58 -13.37
C SER A 483 -18.95 11.12 -11.95
N GLU A 484 -20.04 11.67 -11.43
CA GLU A 484 -20.11 12.16 -10.03
C GLU A 484 -19.66 11.09 -9.05
N LYS A 485 -20.13 9.84 -9.23
CA LYS A 485 -19.75 8.71 -8.37
C LYS A 485 -18.24 8.47 -8.34
N LYS A 486 -17.55 8.58 -9.47
CA LYS A 486 -16.09 8.36 -9.53
C LYS A 486 -15.34 9.59 -9.02
N GLN A 487 -15.75 10.80 -9.41
CA GLN A 487 -15.18 12.05 -8.92
C GLN A 487 -15.22 12.14 -7.40
N SER A 488 -16.40 11.90 -6.81
CA SER A 488 -16.61 11.96 -5.36
C SER A 488 -15.86 10.87 -4.60
N LYS A 489 -15.56 9.73 -5.23
CA LYS A 489 -14.72 8.69 -4.63
C LYS A 489 -13.22 9.00 -4.74
N GLY A 490 -12.80 9.68 -5.81
CA GLY A 490 -11.38 9.94 -6.10
C GLY A 490 -10.81 11.18 -5.42
N ILE A 491 -11.63 12.22 -5.19
CA ILE A 491 -11.11 13.54 -4.77
C ILE A 491 -10.39 13.49 -3.41
N ALA A 492 -10.95 12.80 -2.41
CA ALA A 492 -10.36 12.71 -1.08
C ALA A 492 -8.97 12.06 -1.08
N PRO A 493 -8.77 10.85 -1.65
CA PRO A 493 -7.43 10.26 -1.77
C PRO A 493 -6.49 11.09 -2.64
N ASN A 494 -6.98 11.58 -3.80
CA ASN A 494 -6.09 12.26 -4.75
C ASN A 494 -5.57 13.59 -4.21
N PHE A 495 -6.36 14.30 -3.40
CA PHE A 495 -5.92 15.51 -2.72
C PHE A 495 -4.84 15.20 -1.67
N ILE A 496 -5.04 14.20 -0.79
CA ILE A 496 -4.00 13.77 0.17
C ILE A 496 -2.73 13.33 -0.56
N HIS A 497 -2.86 12.55 -1.65
CA HIS A 497 -1.72 12.17 -2.48
C HIS A 497 -0.97 13.34 -3.12
N SER A 498 -1.65 14.46 -3.35
CA SER A 498 -0.97 15.66 -3.84
C SER A 498 -0.22 16.41 -2.73
N LEU A 499 -0.71 16.33 -1.49
CA LEU A 499 -0.04 16.91 -0.32
C LEU A 499 1.16 16.07 0.11
N ASP A 500 1.06 14.73 0.08
CA ASP A 500 2.21 13.87 0.40
C ASP A 500 3.35 14.03 -0.62
N ALA A 501 3.02 14.11 -1.91
CA ALA A 501 4.01 14.40 -2.95
C ALA A 501 4.65 15.78 -2.74
N THR A 502 3.85 16.79 -2.38
CA THR A 502 4.36 18.13 -2.06
C THR A 502 5.31 18.09 -0.86
N HIS A 503 4.96 17.35 0.19
CA HIS A 503 5.81 17.16 1.37
C HIS A 503 7.12 16.47 1.03
N LEU A 504 7.08 15.42 0.20
CA LEU A 504 8.28 14.77 -0.33
C LEU A 504 9.19 15.77 -1.07
N PHE A 505 8.66 16.54 -2.02
CA PHE A 505 9.45 17.50 -2.80
C PHE A 505 10.08 18.58 -1.93
N LEU A 506 9.33 19.14 -0.97
CA LEU A 506 9.86 20.12 -0.04
C LEU A 506 10.97 19.52 0.84
N THR A 507 10.77 18.28 1.29
CA THR A 507 11.76 17.55 2.11
C THR A 507 13.05 17.31 1.33
N VAL A 508 12.97 16.87 0.07
CA VAL A 508 14.15 16.70 -0.81
C VAL A 508 14.89 18.03 -1.00
N LEU A 509 14.17 19.11 -1.32
CA LEU A 509 14.77 20.44 -1.53
C LEU A 509 15.46 20.96 -0.26
N LYS A 510 14.81 20.84 0.90
CA LYS A 510 15.34 21.28 2.19
C LYS A 510 16.54 20.42 2.64
N SER A 511 16.44 19.11 2.46
CA SER A 511 17.51 18.15 2.77
C SER A 511 18.75 18.42 1.92
N CYS A 512 18.55 18.63 0.61
CA CYS A 512 19.64 18.95 -0.31
C CYS A 512 20.33 20.27 0.03
N LYS A 513 19.55 21.30 0.38
CA LYS A 513 20.10 22.57 0.88
C LYS A 513 20.96 22.39 2.15
N ASN A 514 20.66 21.36 2.96
CA ASN A 514 21.39 21.03 4.18
C ASN A 514 22.53 20.01 3.96
N GLY A 515 22.89 19.70 2.71
CA GLY A 515 24.06 18.88 2.37
C GLY A 515 23.77 17.41 2.04
N ILE A 516 22.51 17.00 1.98
CA ILE A 516 22.14 15.64 1.55
C ILE A 516 22.18 15.55 0.02
N ASP A 517 22.88 14.57 -0.53
CA ASP A 517 23.08 14.38 -1.97
C ASP A 517 22.39 13.12 -2.53
N SER A 518 21.96 12.20 -1.66
CA SER A 518 21.50 10.87 -2.04
C SER A 518 20.15 10.56 -1.41
N PHE A 519 19.16 10.21 -2.24
CA PHE A 519 17.77 10.01 -1.83
C PHE A 519 17.21 8.66 -2.28
N ALA A 520 16.60 7.94 -1.34
CA ALA A 520 15.83 6.72 -1.59
C ALA A 520 14.39 6.95 -1.11
N THR A 521 13.50 7.30 -2.04
CA THR A 521 12.15 7.77 -1.67
C THR A 521 11.07 6.86 -2.27
N ILE A 522 10.14 6.42 -1.42
CA ILE A 522 8.98 5.63 -1.82
C ILE A 522 7.73 6.32 -1.27
N HIS A 523 7.24 7.32 -1.99
CA HIS A 523 6.09 8.12 -1.57
C HIS A 523 6.27 8.74 -0.18
N ASP A 524 5.71 8.13 0.87
CA ASP A 524 5.77 8.50 2.28
C ASP A 524 6.93 7.86 3.07
N SER A 525 7.85 7.20 2.36
CA SER A 525 9.11 6.68 2.88
C SER A 525 10.27 7.52 2.38
N PHE A 526 11.03 8.14 3.29
CA PHE A 526 12.14 9.02 2.95
C PHE A 526 13.46 8.41 3.44
N GLY A 527 14.42 8.20 2.55
CA GLY A 527 15.70 7.61 2.91
C GLY A 527 16.93 8.30 2.35
N THR A 528 18.04 8.15 3.06
CA THR A 528 19.37 8.66 2.73
C THR A 528 20.45 7.84 3.46
N HIS A 529 21.71 8.27 3.45
CA HIS A 529 22.78 7.62 4.21
C HIS A 529 22.55 7.72 5.72
N ALA A 530 23.04 6.73 6.47
CA ALA A 530 22.94 6.67 7.92
C ALA A 530 23.40 7.95 8.64
N CYS A 531 24.48 8.58 8.15
CA CYS A 531 25.04 9.80 8.72
C CYS A 531 24.11 11.02 8.58
N ASP A 532 23.18 10.98 7.62
CA ASP A 532 22.37 12.11 7.19
C ASP A 532 20.91 12.02 7.71
N ILE A 533 20.54 10.95 8.42
CA ILE A 533 19.14 10.71 8.85
C ILE A 533 18.61 11.79 9.80
N ASP A 534 19.42 12.29 10.73
CA ASP A 534 18.98 13.37 11.62
C ASP A 534 18.65 14.66 10.84
N ILE A 535 19.43 14.95 9.79
CA ILE A 535 19.22 16.10 8.90
C ILE A 535 17.93 15.88 8.10
N LEU A 536 17.73 14.68 7.57
CA LEU A 536 16.52 14.30 6.85
C LEU A 536 15.28 14.44 7.74
N LEU A 537 15.27 13.84 8.93
CA LEU A 537 14.13 13.91 9.85
C LEU A 537 13.80 15.35 10.27
N LYS A 538 14.83 16.18 10.50
CA LYS A 538 14.63 17.59 10.77
C LYS A 538 14.01 18.30 9.56
N ALA A 539 14.53 18.07 8.36
CA ALA A 539 13.97 18.65 7.13
C ALA A 539 12.51 18.23 6.91
N THR A 540 12.20 16.95 7.11
CA THR A 540 10.84 16.39 7.05
C THR A 540 9.87 17.09 7.98
N LYS A 541 10.26 17.31 9.24
CA LYS A 541 9.43 18.01 10.22
C LYS A 541 9.29 19.49 9.89
N ASP A 542 10.40 20.15 9.53
CA ASP A 542 10.41 21.56 9.10
C ASP A 542 9.41 21.82 7.97
N THR A 543 9.40 20.97 6.95
CA THR A 543 8.58 21.13 5.76
C THR A 543 7.13 20.75 6.00
N PHE A 544 6.86 19.77 6.88
CA PHE A 544 5.50 19.45 7.32
C PHE A 544 4.88 20.64 8.05
N VAL A 545 5.61 21.23 9.01
CA VAL A 545 5.19 22.44 9.72
C VAL A 545 4.98 23.61 8.77
N GLN A 546 5.92 23.83 7.83
CA GLN A 546 5.79 24.88 6.83
C GLN A 546 4.52 24.72 5.98
N MET A 547 4.23 23.50 5.54
CA MET A 547 3.08 23.20 4.69
C MET A 547 1.77 23.42 5.45
N TYR A 548 1.71 22.97 6.70
CA TYR A 548 0.52 23.06 7.56
C TYR A 548 0.45 24.32 8.44
N GLY A 549 1.39 25.25 8.30
CA GLY A 549 1.34 26.57 8.91
C GLY A 549 0.33 27.51 8.23
N VAL A 550 -0.13 27.16 7.02
CA VAL A 550 -1.19 27.85 6.30
C VAL A 550 -2.47 27.03 6.25
N ASP A 551 -3.61 27.70 6.11
CA ASP A 551 -4.90 27.02 5.96
C ASP A 551 -5.10 26.55 4.51
N ILE A 552 -4.69 25.31 4.26
CA ILE A 552 -4.79 24.65 2.96
C ILE A 552 -6.26 24.44 2.56
N LEU A 553 -7.14 24.08 3.51
CA LEU A 553 -8.54 23.79 3.22
C LEU A 553 -9.30 25.08 2.88
N ALA A 554 -9.05 26.17 3.61
CA ALA A 554 -9.62 27.47 3.27
C ALA A 554 -9.11 27.98 1.92
N SER A 555 -7.85 27.71 1.57
CA SER A 555 -7.30 28.07 0.25
C SER A 555 -7.95 27.25 -0.86
N LEU A 556 -8.06 25.92 -0.69
CA LEU A 556 -8.78 25.06 -1.63
C LEU A 556 -10.22 25.51 -1.81
N LYS A 557 -10.93 25.83 -0.72
CA LYS A 557 -12.31 26.33 -0.78
C LYS A 557 -12.40 27.57 -1.67
N ARG A 558 -11.58 28.59 -1.41
CA ARG A 558 -11.56 29.83 -2.19
C ARG A 558 -11.28 29.58 -3.67
N ASP A 559 -10.30 28.74 -3.98
CA ASP A 559 -9.93 28.41 -5.35
C ASP A 559 -11.09 27.73 -6.10
N ILE A 560 -11.79 26.79 -5.44
CA ILE A 560 -12.96 26.12 -6.03
C ILE A 560 -14.15 27.06 -6.17
N GLU A 561 -14.45 27.88 -5.16
CA GLU A 561 -15.56 28.84 -5.23
C GLU A 561 -15.36 29.82 -6.40
N GLN A 562 -14.11 30.29 -6.59
CA GLN A 562 -13.76 31.16 -7.70
C GLN A 562 -13.82 30.44 -9.07
N GLU A 563 -13.19 29.27 -9.19
CA GLU A 563 -13.07 28.53 -10.46
C GLU A 563 -14.42 28.03 -10.98
N TYR A 564 -15.33 27.63 -10.09
CA TYR A 564 -16.62 27.05 -10.45
C TYR A 564 -17.80 27.99 -10.19
N SER A 565 -17.56 29.19 -9.64
CA SER A 565 -18.62 30.16 -9.30
C SER A 565 -19.71 29.53 -8.42
N VAL A 566 -19.28 28.80 -7.38
CA VAL A 566 -20.15 28.11 -6.41
C VAL A 566 -19.90 28.66 -5.00
N LEU A 567 -20.82 28.37 -4.07
CA LEU A 567 -20.64 28.66 -2.65
C LEU A 567 -20.55 27.34 -1.88
N LEU A 568 -19.41 27.09 -1.24
CA LEU A 568 -19.16 25.89 -0.46
C LEU A 568 -19.42 26.16 1.01
N LYS A 569 -19.91 25.13 1.72
CA LYS A 569 -19.95 25.17 3.18
C LYS A 569 -18.54 25.08 3.74
N ASP A 570 -18.31 25.77 4.86
CA ASP A 570 -17.08 25.62 5.61
C ASP A 570 -16.96 24.18 6.16
N ILE A 571 -15.72 23.73 6.27
CA ILE A 571 -15.40 22.46 6.91
C ILE A 571 -15.27 22.67 8.42
N GLU A 572 -15.71 21.69 9.19
CA GLU A 572 -15.63 21.71 10.64
C GLU A 572 -14.26 21.19 11.11
N TYR A 573 -13.45 22.07 11.70
CA TYR A 573 -12.20 21.70 12.37
C TYR A 573 -12.52 20.99 13.69
N GLN A 574 -11.70 20.02 14.07
CA GLN A 574 -11.94 19.24 15.29
C GLN A 574 -11.53 20.00 16.55
N ASP A 575 -10.43 20.75 16.47
CA ASP A 575 -9.92 21.57 17.56
C ASP A 575 -9.56 22.98 17.06
N SER A 576 -9.47 23.93 17.99
CA SER A 576 -8.97 25.28 17.71
C SER A 576 -7.45 25.27 17.45
N VAL A 577 -6.94 26.34 16.84
CA VAL A 577 -5.50 26.52 16.60
C VAL A 577 -4.70 26.56 17.92
N GLU A 578 -5.27 27.08 19.00
CA GLU A 578 -4.61 27.15 20.31
C GLU A 578 -4.42 25.75 20.94
N SER A 579 -5.34 24.83 20.64
CA SER A 579 -5.30 23.46 21.14
C SER A 579 -4.41 22.53 20.30
N PHE A 580 -4.25 22.85 19.01
CA PHE A 580 -3.41 22.13 18.04
C PHE A 580 -2.35 23.08 17.49
N ASP A 581 -1.22 23.15 18.17
CA ASP A 581 -0.06 23.88 17.68
C ASP A 581 0.73 23.00 16.69
N ILE A 582 0.80 23.43 15.43
CA ILE A 582 1.55 22.72 14.40
C ILE A 582 3.06 22.73 14.67
N GLU A 583 3.59 23.73 15.37
CA GLU A 583 5.03 23.80 15.68
C GLU A 583 5.46 22.66 16.59
N SER A 584 4.54 22.12 17.41
CA SER A 584 4.79 20.94 18.26
C SER A 584 5.19 19.68 17.47
N VAL A 585 4.92 19.63 16.15
CA VAL A 585 5.37 18.52 15.28
C VAL A 585 6.91 18.39 15.27
N ARG A 586 7.64 19.48 15.49
CA ARG A 586 9.12 19.48 15.52
C ARG A 586 9.69 18.57 16.59
N ASP A 587 8.96 18.41 17.68
CA ASP A 587 9.34 17.57 18.82
C ASP A 587 8.83 16.13 18.68
N SER A 588 8.06 15.82 17.63
CA SER A 588 7.67 14.44 17.36
C SER A 588 8.88 13.60 16.96
N LEU A 589 9.07 12.50 17.68
CA LEU A 589 10.14 11.54 17.45
C LEU A 589 9.77 10.49 16.40
N TYR A 590 8.49 10.10 16.34
CA TYR A 590 8.02 8.95 15.57
C TYR A 590 7.07 9.30 14.42
N ILE A 591 6.97 10.58 14.04
CA ILE A 591 6.23 10.99 12.84
C ILE A 591 6.73 10.25 11.59
N PHE A 592 8.05 10.04 11.51
CA PHE A 592 8.73 9.16 10.56
C PHE A 592 9.69 8.28 11.36
N SER A 593 9.60 6.95 11.26
CA SER A 593 10.31 6.00 12.15
C SER A 593 10.79 4.73 11.48
#